data_AF-A0A7W9G3Y3-F1
#
_entry.id   AF-A0A7W9G3Y3-F1
#
_cell.length_a   1.000
_cell.length_b   1.000
_cell.length_c   1.000
_cell.angle_alpha   90.00
_cell.angle_beta   90.00
_cell.angle_gamma   90.00
#
_symmetry.space_group_name_H-M   'P 1'
#
loop_
_entity.id
_entity.type
_entity.pdbx_description
1 polymer ?
#
loop_
_entity_poly.entity_id
_entity_poly.type
_entity_poly.pdbx_seq_one_letter_code
_entity_poly.pdbx_strand_id
1 'polypeptide(L)' 'MQLVWRKPSKAEERARVVAWSCHCRTIVYELCRAAGQSYIRRTEYDDNGESVYETYRWSFKEAAEVWAALLEGQAV' A
#
# COMPACT_ATOMS: atom_id res chain seq x y z
N MET A 1 -3.68 -8.94 -11.78
CA MET A 1 -2.44 -9.32 -11.07
C MET A 1 -2.78 -9.56 -9.61
N GLN A 2 -2.28 -10.64 -8.99
CA GLN A 2 -2.54 -10.90 -7.58
C GLN A 2 -1.45 -10.28 -6.71
N LEU A 3 -1.83 -9.38 -5.80
CA LEU A 3 -0.96 -8.83 -4.79
C LEU A 3 -0.95 -9.74 -3.56
N VAL A 4 0.24 -9.87 -2.98
CA VAL A 4 0.38 -10.59 -1.72
C VAL A 4 0.52 -9.58 -0.59
N TRP A 5 -0.53 -9.52 0.23
CA TRP A 5 -0.66 -8.65 1.39
C TRP A 5 -0.09 -9.34 2.64
N ARG A 6 0.75 -8.62 3.38
CA ARG A 6 1.43 -9.11 4.58
C ARG A 6 1.31 -8.11 5.71
N LYS A 7 1.40 -8.55 6.96
CA LYS A 7 1.58 -7.63 8.07
C LYS A 7 2.91 -6.87 7.89
N PRO A 8 2.96 -5.57 8.19
CA PRO A 8 4.19 -4.78 8.15
C PRO A 8 5.30 -5.48 8.94
N SER A 9 6.48 -5.66 8.34
CA SER A 9 7.59 -6.38 8.98
C SER A 9 8.38 -5.50 9.95
N LYS A 10 8.29 -4.17 9.82
CA LYS A 10 8.91 -3.19 10.70
C LYS A 10 7.98 -2.00 10.88
N ALA A 11 7.60 -1.71 12.11
CA ALA A 11 6.70 -0.59 12.44
C ALA A 11 7.33 0.80 12.20
N GLU A 12 8.66 0.90 12.08
CA GLU A 12 9.41 2.17 12.23
C GLU A 12 10.30 2.56 11.03
N GLU A 13 10.09 1.98 9.84
CA GLU A 13 10.75 2.56 8.67
C GLU A 13 10.13 3.93 8.39
N ARG A 14 10.93 5.01 8.35
CA ARG A 14 10.47 6.36 7.96
C ARG A 14 10.03 6.34 6.50
N ALA A 15 8.81 5.87 6.27
CA ALA A 15 8.19 5.81 4.97
C ALA A 15 7.51 7.15 4.67
N ARG A 16 7.69 7.63 3.45
CA ARG A 16 6.97 8.79 2.94
C ARG A 16 5.80 8.31 2.08
N VAL A 17 4.59 8.68 2.45
CA VAL A 17 3.42 8.54 1.57
C VAL A 17 3.55 9.55 0.44
N VAL A 18 3.47 9.07 -0.81
CA VAL A 18 3.59 9.90 -2.02
C VAL A 18 2.32 9.96 -2.85
N ALA A 19 1.38 9.03 -2.63
CA ALA A 19 0.03 9.06 -3.18
C ALA A 19 -0.89 8.23 -2.26
N TRP A 20 -2.19 8.54 -2.26
CA TRP A 20 -3.19 7.82 -1.47
C TRP A 20 -4.54 7.77 -2.21
N SER A 21 -5.34 6.75 -1.92
CA SER A 21 -6.75 6.71 -2.33
C SER A 21 -7.61 7.53 -1.35
N CYS A 22 -8.82 7.90 -1.75
CA CYS A 22 -9.75 8.62 -0.87
C CYS A 22 -9.92 7.93 0.50
N HIS A 23 -9.87 8.69 1.60
CA HIS A 23 -10.15 8.21 2.96
C HIS A 23 -11.65 8.01 3.24
N CYS A 24 -12.51 8.26 2.26
CA CYS A 24 -13.95 8.08 2.36
C CYS A 24 -14.42 6.62 2.34
N ARG A 25 -13.49 5.65 2.26
CA ARG A 25 -13.78 4.22 2.11
C ARG A 25 -13.24 3.43 3.29
N THR A 26 -13.85 2.27 3.53
CA THR A 26 -13.43 1.25 4.51
C THR A 26 -12.01 0.74 4.25
N ILE A 27 -11.54 0.82 3.01
CA ILE A 27 -10.18 0.44 2.61
C ILE A 27 -9.49 1.66 2.00
N VAL A 28 -8.31 1.99 2.52
CA VAL A 28 -7.44 3.04 2.02
C VAL A 28 -6.12 2.42 1.56
N TYR A 29 -5.68 2.82 0.37
CA TYR A 29 -4.39 2.46 -0.17
C TYR A 29 -3.45 3.66 -0.15
N GLU A 30 -2.20 3.44 0.23
CA GLU A 30 -1.14 4.44 0.21
C GLU A 30 0.06 3.89 -0.57
N LEU A 31 0.62 4.69 -1.47
CA LEU A 31 1.91 4.42 -2.09
C LEU A 31 3.00 5.01 -1.20
N CYS A 32 3.81 4.13 -0.61
CA CYS A 32 4.86 4.48 0.32
C CYS A 32 6.25 4.36 -0.32
N ARG A 33 7.17 5.27 0.03
CA ARG A 33 8.58 5.22 -0.33
C ARG A 33 9.46 5.12 0.91
N ALA A 34 10.38 4.16 0.91
CA ALA A 34 11.37 4.00 1.97
C ALA A 34 12.63 3.29 1.44
N ALA A 35 13.81 3.72 1.90
CA ALA A 35 15.11 3.13 1.55
C ALA A 35 15.35 2.90 0.04
N GLY A 36 14.92 3.83 -0.82
CA GLY A 36 15.08 3.71 -2.28
C GLY A 36 14.11 2.73 -2.96
N GLN A 37 13.14 2.19 -2.21
CA GLN A 37 12.12 1.28 -2.70
C GLN A 37 10.71 1.82 -2.45
N SER A 38 9.73 1.23 -3.09
CA SER A 38 8.31 1.55 -2.91
C SER A 38 7.49 0.32 -2.60
N TYR A 39 6.37 0.52 -1.91
CA TYR A 39 5.38 -0.50 -1.62
C TYR A 39 4.01 0.15 -1.45
N ILE A 40 2.97 -0.68 -1.46
CA ILE A 40 1.62 -0.23 -1.20
C ILE A 40 1.23 -0.68 0.20
N ARG A 41 0.73 0.27 1.01
CA ARG A 41 0.05 -0.02 2.27
C ARG A 41 -1.45 -0.08 2.01
N ARG A 42 -2.11 -1.09 2.55
CA ARG A 42 -3.57 -1.22 2.63
C ARG A 42 -3.96 -1.10 4.08
N THR A 43 -4.75 -0.08 4.37
CA THR A 43 -5.38 0.11 5.67
C THR A 43 -6.85 -0.22 5.55
N GLU A 44 -7.32 -1.11 6.42
CA GLU A 44 -8.73 -1.50 6.52
C GLU A 44 -9.26 -0.99 7.86
N TYR A 45 -10.42 -0.32 7.82
CA TYR A 45 -11.13 0.16 8.99
C TYR A 45 -12.37 -0.70 9.19
N ASP A 46 -12.47 -1.39 10.32
CA ASP A 46 -13.65 -2.17 10.70
C ASP A 46 -14.07 -1.84 12.15
N ASP A 47 -15.14 -2.49 12.64
CA ASP A 47 -15.65 -2.27 14.00
C ASP A 47 -14.63 -2.63 15.11
N ASN A 48 -13.60 -3.42 14.77
CA ASN A 48 -12.51 -3.80 15.69
C ASN A 48 -11.29 -2.86 15.56
N GLY A 49 -11.35 -1.85 14.71
CA GLY A 49 -10.32 -0.81 14.57
C GLY A 49 -9.61 -0.85 13.21
N GLU A 50 -8.31 -0.56 13.23
CA GLU A 50 -7.50 -0.45 12.01
C GLU A 50 -6.61 -1.68 11.82
N SER A 51 -6.68 -2.27 10.63
CA SER A 51 -5.78 -3.34 10.19
C SER A 51 -4.91 -2.88 9.03
N VAL A 52 -3.59 -2.92 9.23
CA VAL A 52 -2.60 -2.51 8.22
C VAL A 52 -1.94 -3.73 7.58
N TYR A 53 -1.81 -3.68 6.26
CA TYR A 53 -1.09 -4.64 5.42
C TYR A 53 -0.19 -3.93 4.42
N GLU A 54 0.88 -4.59 4.00
CA GLU A 54 1.84 -4.09 3.03
C GLU A 54 2.14 -5.14 1.97
N THR A 55 2.46 -4.69 0.77
CA THR A 55 3.00 -5.53 -0.30
C THR A 55 4.49 -5.81 -0.11
N TYR A 56 5.10 -6.58 -1.01
CA TYR A 56 6.56 -6.57 -1.13
C TYR A 56 7.06 -5.19 -1.60
N ARG A 57 8.37 -4.98 -1.42
CA ARG A 57 9.09 -3.81 -1.91
C ARG A 57 9.43 -3.99 -3.38
N TRP A 58 9.31 -2.93 -4.15
CA TRP A 58 9.69 -2.87 -5.56
C TRP A 58 10.57 -1.65 -5.86
N SER A 59 11.13 -1.61 -7.07
CA SER A 59 11.65 -0.36 -7.60
C SER A 59 10.52 0.70 -7.72
N PHE A 60 10.89 1.98 -7.80
CA PHE A 60 9.91 3.05 -7.93
C PHE A 60 9.05 2.92 -9.19
N LYS A 61 9.64 2.44 -10.29
CA LYS A 61 8.94 2.28 -11.57
C LYS A 61 7.87 1.19 -11.46
N GLU A 62 8.26 0.00 -11.02
CA GLU A 62 7.34 -1.13 -10.84
C GLU A 62 6.21 -0.78 -9.87
N ALA A 63 6.53 -0.13 -8.74
CA ALA A 63 5.49 0.26 -7.77
C ALA A 63 4.49 1.27 -8.35
N ALA A 64 4.92 2.16 -9.25
CA ALA A 64 4.00 3.10 -9.92
C ALA A 64 3.07 2.37 -10.89
N GLU A 65 3.57 1.37 -11.63
CA GLU A 65 2.76 0.52 -12.51
C GLU A 65 1.74 -0.30 -11.70
N VAL A 66 2.18 -0.91 -10.60
CA VAL A 66 1.31 -1.65 -9.68
C VAL A 66 0.26 -0.74 -9.03
N TRP A 67 0.64 0.49 -8.65
CA TRP A 67 -0.27 1.48 -8.09
C TRP A 67 -1.39 1.85 -9.07
N ALA A 68 -1.05 2.12 -10.33
CA ALA A 68 -2.04 2.40 -11.38
C ALA A 68 -3.00 1.21 -11.57
N ALA A 69 -2.45 0.00 -11.73
CA ALA A 69 -3.25 -1.22 -11.88
C ALA A 69 -4.18 -1.48 -10.69
N LEU A 70 -3.75 -1.18 -9.45
CA LEU A 70 -4.59 -1.29 -8.26
C LEU A 70 -5.77 -0.31 -8.30
N LEU A 71 -5.52 0.96 -8.63
CA LEU A 71 -6.57 1.98 -8.72
C LEU A 71 -7.57 1.70 -9.85
N GLU A 72 -7.12 1.05 -10.92
CA GLU A 72 -7.96 0.61 -12.05
C GLU A 72 -8.70 -0.72 -11.77
N GLY A 73 -8.46 -1.36 -10.60
CA GLY A 73 -9.08 -2.64 -10.24
C GLY A 73 -8.49 -3.85 -10.97
N GLN A 74 -7.33 -3.70 -11.60
CA GLN A 74 -6.60 -4.75 -12.32
C GLN A 74 -5.60 -5.51 -11.43
N ALA A 75 -5.33 -5.00 -10.23
CA ALA A 75 -4.53 -5.65 -9.20
C ALA A 75 -5.31 -5.77 -7.89
N VAL A 76 -5.29 -6.96 -7.25
CA VAL A 76 -6.03 -7.26 -6.00
C VAL A 76 -5.22 -8.09 -5.03
#